data_AF-A0A6M0C0S8-F1
#
_entry.id   AF-A0A6M0C0S8-F1
#
_cell.length_a   1.000
_cell.length_b   1.000
_cell.length_c   1.000
_cell.angle_alpha   90.00
_cell.angle_beta   90.00
_cell.angle_gamma   90.00
#
_symmetry.space_group_name_H-M   'P 1'
#
loop_
_entity.id
_entity.type
_entity.pdbx_description
1 polymer ?
#
loop_
_entity_poly.entity_id
_entity_poly.type
_entity_poly.pdbx_seq_one_letter_code
_entity_poly.pdbx_strand_id
1 'polypeptide(L)' 'MILVANLIETEEIDGIIIGSSDSIRLVPAVEKAINSGIPVIAMDTPLNSDRILTFVGFDNFAAGKSMGEWVV' A
#
# COMPACT_ATOMS: atom_id res chain seq x y z
N MET A 1 9.76 2.97 6.81
CA MET A 1 9.02 3.41 8.02
C MET A 1 9.18 4.90 8.27
N ILE A 2 10.40 5.45 8.27
CA ILE A 2 10.66 6.90 8.52
C ILE A 2 10.00 7.81 7.46
N LEU A 3 9.97 7.40 6.18
CA LEU A 3 9.44 8.25 5.10
C LEU A 3 7.96 8.62 5.28
N VAL A 4 7.09 7.63 5.52
CA VAL A 4 5.64 7.88 5.68
C VAL A 4 5.37 8.76 6.89
N ALA A 5 6.06 8.50 8.01
CA ALA A 5 5.91 9.31 9.22
C ALA A 5 6.33 10.78 9.01
N ASN A 6 7.44 11.00 8.30
CA ASN A 6 7.92 12.36 8.00
C ASN A 6 6.97 13.10 7.06
N LEU A 7 6.46 12.45 6.00
CA LEU A 7 5.55 13.09 5.04
C LEU A 7 4.26 13.57 5.71
N ILE A 8 3.76 12.88 6.74
CA ILE A 8 2.60 13.30 7.53
C ILE A 8 2.90 14.55 8.37
N GLU A 9 4.16 14.72 8.82
CA GLU A 9 4.54 15.74 9.80
C GLU A 9 5.11 17.03 9.16
N THR A 10 5.69 16.94 7.96
CA THR A 10 6.45 18.05 7.36
C THR A 10 5.78 18.69 6.15
N GLU A 11 4.80 18.05 5.52
CA GLU A 11 4.18 18.52 4.29
C GLU A 11 2.64 18.49 4.42
N GLU A 12 1.96 19.51 3.87
CA GLU A 12 0.52 19.45 3.66
C GLU A 12 0.26 18.57 2.44
N ILE A 13 -0.22 17.34 2.66
CA ILE A 13 -0.58 16.39 1.60
C ILE A 13 -2.05 15.99 1.71
N ASP A 14 -2.73 15.93 0.56
CA ASP A 14 -4.15 15.56 0.47
C ASP A 14 -4.38 14.03 0.43
N GLY A 15 -3.32 13.24 0.24
CA GLY A 15 -3.42 11.79 0.11
C GLY A 15 -2.07 11.10 -0.09
N ILE A 16 -2.05 9.76 0.10
CA ILE A 16 -0.87 8.93 -0.05
C ILE A 16 -1.17 7.74 -0.99
N ILE A 17 -0.29 7.49 -1.95
CA ILE A 17 -0.22 6.22 -2.69
C ILE A 17 1.06 5.50 -2.26
N ILE A 18 0.94 4.24 -1.83
CA ILE A 18 2.08 3.51 -1.25
C ILE A 18 2.25 2.11 -1.86
N GLY A 19 3.45 1.86 -2.41
CA GLY A 19 3.97 0.52 -2.66
C GLY A 19 4.62 -0.03 -1.39
N SER A 20 3.95 -0.95 -0.69
CA SER A 20 4.47 -1.45 0.59
C SER A 20 5.63 -2.42 0.36
N SER A 21 6.78 -2.16 0.99
CA SER A 21 7.89 -3.14 1.03
C SER A 21 7.71 -4.20 2.11
N ASP A 22 6.79 -3.95 3.04
CA ASP A 22 6.39 -4.85 4.11
C ASP A 22 4.92 -4.58 4.45
N SER A 23 4.07 -5.57 4.20
CA SER A 23 2.62 -5.44 4.31
C SER A 23 2.12 -5.30 5.74
N ILE A 24 2.94 -5.63 6.74
CA ILE A 24 2.55 -5.64 8.16
C ILE A 24 3.22 -4.47 8.90
N ARG A 25 4.54 -4.30 8.77
CA ARG A 25 5.29 -3.31 9.55
C ARG A 25 4.95 -1.86 9.21
N LEU A 26 4.39 -1.60 8.02
CA LEU A 26 3.97 -0.26 7.62
C LEU A 26 2.56 0.11 8.10
N VAL A 27 1.75 -0.86 8.53
CA VAL A 27 0.36 -0.62 8.98
C VAL A 27 0.26 0.48 10.04
N PRO A 28 1.08 0.50 11.11
CA PRO A 28 0.96 1.55 12.14
C PRO A 28 1.20 2.97 11.59
N ALA A 29 2.14 3.12 10.65
CA ALA A 29 2.44 4.42 10.04
C ALA A 29 1.34 4.86 9.08
N VAL A 30 0.81 3.93 8.29
CA VAL A 30 -0.31 4.16 7.37
C VAL A 30 -1.57 4.55 8.14
N GLU A 31 -1.89 3.83 9.21
CA GLU A 31 -3.05 4.14 10.03
C GLU A 31 -2.91 5.47 10.79
N LYS A 32 -1.69 5.88 11.14
CA LYS A 32 -1.43 7.24 11.64
C LYS A 32 -1.81 8.30 10.59
N ALA A 33 -1.48 8.10 9.32
CA ALA A 33 -1.88 9.03 8.24
C ALA A 33 -3.41 9.09 8.10
N ILE A 34 -4.07 7.93 8.07
CA ILE A 34 -5.53 7.81 7.97
C ILE A 34 -6.20 8.51 9.15
N ASN A 35 -5.68 8.35 10.37
CA ASN A 35 -6.19 9.03 11.57
C ASN A 35 -6.04 10.55 11.50
N SER A 36 -5.06 11.07 10.76
CA SER A 36 -4.88 12.50 10.49
C SER A 36 -5.78 13.02 9.35
N GLY A 37 -6.68 12.19 8.82
CA GLY A 37 -7.58 12.57 7.73
C GLY A 37 -6.98 12.43 6.32
N ILE A 38 -5.78 11.85 6.20
CA ILE A 38 -5.11 11.66 4.92
C ILE A 38 -5.53 10.29 4.35
N PRO A 39 -6.28 10.23 3.23
CA PRO A 39 -6.64 8.96 2.59
C PRO A 39 -5.40 8.25 2.03
N VAL A 40 -5.38 6.91 2.12
CA VAL A 40 -4.27 6.09 1.66
C VAL A 40 -4.73 5.04 0.65
N ILE A 41 -4.05 4.94 -0.48
CA ILE A 41 -4.22 3.89 -1.50
C ILE A 41 -2.98 2.98 -1.47
N ALA A 42 -3.19 1.67 -1.34
CA ALA A 42 -2.10 0.71 -1.53
C ALA A 42 -1.92 0.42 -3.03
N MET A 43 -0.69 0.34 -3.49
CA MET A 43 -0.35 0.05 -4.89
C MET A 43 0.64 -1.10 -4.95
N ASP A 44 0.52 -1.96 -5.96
CA ASP A 44 1.43 -3.07 -6.27
C ASP A 44 1.48 -4.18 -5.21
N THR A 45 1.90 -3.87 -3.99
CA THR A 45 1.93 -4.78 -2.84
C THR A 45 0.86 -4.40 -1.82
N PRO A 46 -0.08 -5.30 -1.49
CA PRO A 46 -1.17 -5.00 -0.55
C PRO A 46 -0.64 -4.74 0.87
N LEU A 47 -1.34 -3.86 1.59
CA LEU A 47 -1.15 -3.64 3.02
C LEU A 47 -2.14 -4.49 3.82
N ASN A 48 -1.72 -4.99 4.97
CA ASN A 48 -2.58 -5.76 5.88
C ASN A 48 -3.40 -4.83 6.78
N SER A 49 -4.24 -3.98 6.16
CA SER A 49 -5.17 -3.08 6.84
C SER A 49 -6.44 -2.94 5.99
N ASP A 50 -7.59 -2.97 6.63
CA ASP A 50 -8.92 -2.77 6.05
C ASP A 50 -9.32 -1.29 5.94
N ARG A 51 -8.45 -0.39 6.44
CA ARG A 51 -8.72 1.05 6.54
C ARG A 51 -8.25 1.86 5.34
N ILE A 52 -7.47 1.24 4.45
CA ILE A 52 -7.02 1.89 3.21
C ILE A 52 -8.22 2.10 2.27
N LEU A 53 -8.17 3.16 1.47
CA LEU A 53 -9.26 3.53 0.57
C LEU A 53 -9.48 2.47 -0.53
N THR A 54 -8.39 1.99 -1.12
CA THR A 54 -8.42 0.90 -2.11
C THR A 54 -7.02 0.32 -2.33
N PHE A 55 -6.96 -0.79 -3.06
CA PHE A 55 -5.73 -1.40 -3.55
C PHE A 55 -5.72 -1.41 -5.09
N VAL A 56 -4.61 -0.98 -5.68
CA VAL A 56 -4.39 -0.98 -7.13
C VAL A 56 -3.21 -1.89 -7.44
N GLY A 57 -3.46 -3.01 -8.09
CA GLY A 57 -2.41 -3.97 -8.45
C GLY A 57 -2.90 -5.00 -9.46
N PHE A 58 -2.06 -6.01 -9.69
CA PHE A 58 -2.33 -7.10 -10.62
C PHE A 58 -2.89 -8.33 -9.89
N ASP A 59 -3.66 -9.14 -10.62
CA ASP A 59 -3.96 -10.50 -10.18
C ASP A 59 -2.72 -11.38 -10.38
N ASN A 60 -1.86 -11.40 -9.36
CA ASN A 60 -0.63 -12.17 -9.38
C ASN A 60 -0.87 -13.69 -9.49
N PHE A 61 -2.05 -14.18 -9.09
CA PHE A 61 -2.41 -15.58 -9.27
C PHE A 61 -2.68 -15.88 -10.74
N ALA A 62 -3.49 -15.05 -11.41
CA ALA A 62 -3.74 -15.18 -12.85
C ALA A 62 -2.44 -15.04 -13.65
N ALA A 63 -1.58 -14.07 -13.31
CA ALA A 63 -0.27 -13.90 -13.95
C ALA A 63 0.62 -15.14 -13.77
N GLY A 64 0.70 -15.67 -12.55
CA GLY A 64 1.43 -16.90 -12.24
C GLY A 64 0.91 -18.12 -13.01
N LYS A 65 -0.41 -18.25 -13.14
CA LYS A 65 -1.04 -19.29 -13.94
C LYS A 65 -0.66 -19.17 -15.42
N SER A 66 -0.77 -17.99 -16.02
CA SER A 66 -0.40 -17.78 -17.42
C SER A 66 1.07 -18.06 -17.69
N MET A 67 1.97 -17.70 -16.76
CA MET A 67 3.39 -18.05 -16.86
C MET A 67 3.61 -19.56 -16.75
N GLY A 68 2.93 -20.24 -15.83
CA GLY A 68 3.01 -21.69 -15.67
C GLY A 68 2.54 -22.44 -16.91
N GLU A 69 1.43 -22.01 -17.52
CA GLU A 69 0.90 -22.56 -18.78
C GLU A 69 1.85 -22.35 -19.97
N TRP A 70 2.64 -21.29 -19.97
CA TRP A 70 3.62 -21.02 -21.04
C TRP A 70 4.89 -21.87 -20.94
N VAL A 71 5.31 -22.25 -19.72
CA VAL A 71 6.54 -23.02 -19.48
C VAL A 71 6.37 -24.51 -19.82
N VAL A 72 5.14 -25.05 -19.77
CA VAL A 72 4.81 -26.45 -20.09
C VAL A 72 4.41 -26.62 -21.55
#